data_AF-A0A2W6Z0A7-F1
#
_entry.id   AF-A0A2W6Z0A7-F1
#
_cell.length_a   1.000
_cell.length_b   1.000
_cell.length_c   1.000
_cell.angle_alpha   90.00
_cell.angle_beta   90.00
_cell.angle_gamma   90.00
#
_symmetry.space_group_name_H-M   'P 1'
#
loop_
_entity.id
_entity.type
_entity.pdbx_description
1 polymer ?
#
loop_
_entity_poly.entity_id
_entity_poly.type
_entity_poly.pdbx_seq_one_letter_code
_entity_poly.pdbx_strand_id
1 'polypeptide(L)'
;MRWPLLGLLLPLAVLALSALEPPQRLLLVTTEEQPARSEMFTLRDGWLGSPRIALEAELPDNSTVELGVRLLDATGRPVLELFKDGWRESGVWVEGGESGSWQERDTALQLQLRPQASGRFQLEVTLDELLGVSGLPLQAPVTLRGTVRNHSVDAGLLLFTAVVSQAIVLCLLAAVYGAARSRRLLRVEEG
;
A
#
# COMPACT_ATOMS: atom_id res chain seq x y z
N MET A 1 22.93 -32.12 -3.27
CA MET A 1 22.24 -31.47 -2.14
C MET A 1 21.53 -30.22 -2.67
N ARG A 2 20.19 -30.22 -2.78
CA ARG A 2 19.39 -29.11 -3.36
C ARG A 2 18.76 -28.19 -2.32
N TRP A 3 19.03 -28.42 -1.02
CA TRP A 3 18.52 -27.59 0.09
C TRP A 3 18.72 -26.06 -0.04
N PRO A 4 19.79 -25.50 -0.64
CA PRO A 4 19.89 -24.03 -0.77
C PRO A 4 18.81 -23.41 -1.66
N LEU A 5 18.16 -24.19 -2.55
CA LEU A 5 17.08 -23.70 -3.39
C LEU A 5 15.76 -23.51 -2.62
N LEU A 6 15.58 -24.19 -1.48
CA LEU A 6 14.35 -24.06 -0.67
C LEU A 6 14.27 -22.73 0.08
N GLY A 7 15.42 -22.15 0.47
CA GLY A 7 15.47 -20.82 1.09
C GLY A 7 15.05 -19.69 0.15
N LEU A 8 15.16 -19.90 -1.17
CA LEU A 8 14.78 -18.94 -2.21
C LEU A 8 13.27 -18.82 -2.40
N LEU A 9 12.52 -19.82 -1.96
CA LEU A 9 11.06 -19.79 -2.00
C LEU A 9 10.47 -18.98 -0.85
N LEU A 10 11.26 -18.64 0.17
CA LEU A 10 10.78 -17.95 1.36
C LEU A 10 10.17 -16.55 1.07
N PRO A 11 10.80 -15.64 0.30
CA PRO A 11 10.17 -14.36 -0.05
C PRO A 11 8.89 -14.56 -0.87
N LEU A 12 8.88 -15.53 -1.79
CA LEU A 12 7.68 -15.86 -2.58
C LEU A 12 6.57 -16.46 -1.73
N ALA A 13 6.92 -17.28 -0.74
CA ALA A 13 5.97 -17.87 0.21
C ALA A 13 5.35 -16.80 1.11
N VAL A 14 6.14 -15.83 1.60
CA VAL A 14 5.65 -14.65 2.34
C VAL A 14 4.67 -13.84 1.49
N LEU A 15 5.01 -13.61 0.22
CA LEU A 15 4.16 -12.90 -0.74
C LEU A 15 2.84 -13.65 -1.00
N ALA A 16 2.92 -14.97 -1.20
CA ALA A 16 1.76 -15.83 -1.39
C ALA A 16 0.85 -15.84 -0.14
N LEU A 17 1.42 -15.98 1.06
CA LEU A 17 0.69 -15.93 2.32
C LEU A 17 -0.02 -14.58 2.50
N SER A 18 0.64 -13.47 2.17
CA SER A 18 0.03 -12.14 2.24
C SER A 18 -1.11 -11.95 1.21
N ALA A 19 -1.11 -12.69 0.10
CA ALA A 19 -2.13 -12.61 -0.94
C ALA A 19 -3.40 -13.41 -0.59
N LEU A 20 -3.32 -14.37 0.34
CA LEU A 20 -4.45 -15.22 0.73
C LEU A 20 -5.50 -14.48 1.56
N GLU A 21 -5.14 -13.41 2.25
CA GLU A 21 -6.11 -12.62 3.02
C GLU A 21 -6.77 -11.54 2.14
N PRO A 22 -8.08 -11.64 1.87
CA PRO A 22 -8.78 -10.66 1.07
C PRO A 22 -8.91 -9.33 1.83
N PRO A 23 -8.84 -8.19 1.12
CA PRO A 23 -9.15 -6.89 1.71
C PRO A 23 -10.62 -6.78 2.07
N GLN A 24 -10.92 -6.19 3.24
CA GLN A 24 -12.25 -5.70 3.57
C GLN A 24 -12.45 -4.34 2.90
N ARG A 25 -13.55 -4.16 2.16
CA ARG A 25 -13.86 -2.89 1.49
C ARG A 25 -14.55 -1.92 2.45
N LEU A 26 -14.23 -0.64 2.31
CA LEU A 26 -14.88 0.47 3.01
C LEU A 26 -15.50 1.41 1.98
N LEU A 27 -16.68 1.92 2.31
CA LEU A 27 -17.34 2.99 1.59
C LEU A 27 -17.89 3.96 2.63
N LEU A 28 -17.51 5.22 2.52
CA LEU A 28 -17.88 6.29 3.43
C LEU A 28 -18.39 7.46 2.59
N VAL A 29 -19.43 8.13 3.06
CA VAL A 29 -19.93 9.36 2.46
C VAL A 29 -20.02 10.38 3.58
N THR A 30 -19.23 11.44 3.49
CA THR A 30 -19.14 12.50 4.50
C THR A 30 -19.61 13.83 3.93
N THR A 31 -20.12 14.69 4.80
CA THR A 31 -20.42 16.11 4.50
C THR A 31 -19.74 16.98 5.56
N GLU A 32 -19.66 18.29 5.35
CA GLU A 32 -19.08 19.22 6.34
C GLU A 32 -19.85 19.18 7.68
N GLU A 33 -21.14 18.86 7.64
CA GLU A 33 -21.99 18.83 8.83
C GLU A 33 -21.94 17.49 9.59
N GLN A 34 -21.60 16.39 8.90
CA GLN A 34 -21.77 15.04 9.44
C GLN A 34 -20.55 14.16 9.16
N PRO A 35 -19.85 13.68 10.22
CA PRO A 35 -18.78 12.71 10.05
C PRO A 35 -19.31 11.37 9.55
N ALA A 36 -18.60 10.78 8.60
CA ALA A 36 -18.85 9.41 8.17
C ALA A 36 -18.16 8.41 9.10
N ARG A 37 -18.86 7.34 9.45
CA ARG A 37 -18.29 6.24 10.24
C ARG A 37 -18.40 4.91 9.50
N SER A 38 -17.34 4.13 9.53
CA SER A 38 -17.33 2.80 8.91
C SER A 38 -18.05 1.78 9.78
N GLU A 39 -18.34 0.62 9.21
CA GLU A 39 -18.56 -0.57 10.03
C GLU A 39 -17.30 -0.93 10.82
N MET A 40 -17.48 -1.63 11.93
CA MET A 40 -16.37 -2.12 12.75
C MET A 40 -15.59 -3.21 12.01
N PHE A 41 -14.29 -2.99 11.80
CA PHE A 41 -13.36 -3.95 11.20
C PHE A 41 -12.35 -4.44 12.24
N THR A 42 -11.69 -5.56 11.94
CA THR A 42 -10.67 -6.12 12.83
C THR A 42 -9.28 -5.77 12.34
N LEU A 43 -8.46 -5.16 13.20
CA LEU A 43 -7.02 -5.03 12.99
C LEU A 43 -6.29 -6.03 13.88
N ARG A 44 -5.40 -6.81 13.28
CA ARG A 44 -4.63 -7.84 13.96
C ARG A 44 -3.20 -7.36 14.25
N ASP A 45 -2.77 -7.57 15.48
CA ASP A 45 -1.34 -7.60 15.79
C ASP A 45 -0.80 -8.96 15.35
N GLY A 46 -0.07 -8.97 14.24
CA GLY A 46 0.36 -10.17 13.54
C GLY A 46 1.85 -10.14 13.18
N TRP A 47 2.43 -11.32 13.01
CA TRP A 47 3.83 -11.49 12.63
C TRP A 47 4.11 -11.17 11.15
N LEU A 48 3.07 -11.21 10.30
CA LEU A 48 3.18 -11.02 8.86
C LEU A 48 2.80 -9.58 8.46
N GLY A 49 3.81 -8.73 8.32
CA GLY A 49 3.64 -7.34 7.90
C GLY A 49 2.90 -6.47 8.93
N SER A 50 2.30 -5.38 8.46
CA SER A 50 1.41 -4.53 9.26
C SER A 50 0.06 -4.39 8.58
N PRO A 51 -1.03 -4.24 9.36
CA PRO A 51 -2.30 -3.81 8.82
C PRO A 51 -2.16 -2.52 7.99
N ARG A 52 -2.93 -2.44 6.91
CA ARG A 52 -2.99 -1.31 6.01
C ARG A 52 -4.43 -0.85 5.86
N ILE A 53 -4.65 0.43 6.04
CA ILE A 53 -5.88 1.14 5.70
C ILE A 53 -5.55 2.02 4.50
N ALA A 54 -6.25 1.84 3.39
CA ALA A 54 -6.12 2.67 2.20
C ALA A 54 -7.48 3.32 1.91
N LEU A 55 -7.50 4.63 1.71
CA LEU A 55 -8.67 5.41 1.33
C LEU A 55 -8.34 6.24 0.09
N GLU A 56 -9.32 6.46 -0.77
CA GLU A 56 -9.27 7.36 -1.90
C GLU A 56 -10.54 8.21 -1.88
N ALA A 57 -10.38 9.53 -1.84
CA ALA A 57 -11.48 10.48 -1.92
C ALA A 57 -11.87 10.73 -3.39
N GLU A 58 -13.16 10.68 -3.68
CA GLU A 58 -13.72 11.03 -4.99
C GLU A 58 -14.00 12.53 -5.02
N LEU A 59 -13.04 13.30 -5.52
CA LEU A 59 -13.13 14.75 -5.61
C LEU A 59 -13.69 15.21 -6.97
N PRO A 60 -14.48 16.29 -7.01
CA PRO A 60 -14.78 17.02 -8.23
C PRO A 60 -13.50 17.49 -8.94
N ASP A 61 -13.57 17.72 -10.26
CA ASP A 61 -12.47 18.34 -10.98
C ASP A 61 -12.20 19.77 -10.48
N ASN A 62 -10.93 20.13 -10.34
CA ASN A 62 -10.45 21.43 -9.89
C ASN A 62 -10.97 21.80 -8.50
N SER A 63 -10.72 20.89 -7.54
CA SER A 63 -11.11 21.05 -6.14
C SER A 63 -10.02 20.60 -5.16
N THR A 64 -10.07 21.14 -3.96
CA THR A 64 -9.22 20.78 -2.82
C THR A 64 -10.09 20.36 -1.65
N VAL A 65 -9.58 19.46 -0.82
CA VAL A 65 -10.28 18.90 0.34
C VAL A 65 -9.37 18.89 1.56
N GLU A 66 -9.92 19.14 2.74
CA GLU A 66 -9.28 18.86 4.03
C GLU A 66 -10.13 17.81 4.77
N LEU A 67 -9.49 16.71 5.17
CA LEU A 67 -10.15 15.58 5.82
C LEU A 67 -9.52 15.30 7.18
N GLY A 68 -10.33 15.27 8.22
CA GLY A 68 -9.98 14.69 9.51
C GLY A 68 -10.26 13.20 9.51
N VAL A 69 -9.31 12.39 9.96
CA VAL A 69 -9.45 10.92 9.99
C VAL A 69 -9.08 10.41 11.38
N ARG A 70 -10.01 9.71 12.01
CA ARG A 70 -9.83 9.10 13.33
C ARG A 70 -10.04 7.59 13.25
N LEU A 71 -9.13 6.86 13.91
CA LEU A 71 -9.32 5.45 14.19
C LEU A 71 -9.82 5.32 15.63
N LEU A 72 -11.02 4.77 15.78
CA LEU A 72 -11.68 4.56 17.07
C LEU A 72 -11.52 3.10 17.49
N ASP A 73 -11.30 2.85 18.78
CA ASP A 73 -11.36 1.51 19.36
C ASP A 73 -12.82 1.04 19.54
N ALA A 74 -12.99 -0.20 20.04
CA ALA A 74 -14.30 -0.78 20.29
C ALA A 74 -15.15 -0.03 21.34
N THR A 75 -14.53 0.84 22.15
CA THR A 75 -15.22 1.71 23.13
C THR A 75 -15.55 3.09 22.58
N GLY A 76 -15.18 3.37 21.33
CA GLY A 76 -15.37 4.66 20.67
C GLY A 76 -14.29 5.69 21.01
N ARG A 77 -13.17 5.28 21.62
CA ARG A 77 -12.07 6.20 21.94
C ARG A 77 -11.12 6.33 20.75
N PRO A 78 -10.67 7.54 20.38
CA PRO A 78 -9.68 7.72 19.33
C PRO A 78 -8.33 7.14 19.78
N VAL A 79 -7.79 6.23 18.98
CA VAL A 79 -6.44 5.65 19.14
C VAL A 79 -5.43 6.23 18.14
N LEU A 80 -5.93 6.83 17.06
CA LEU A 80 -5.15 7.57 16.08
C LEU A 80 -6.01 8.69 15.49
N GLU A 81 -5.40 9.84 15.27
CA GLU A 81 -5.99 10.98 14.59
C GLU A 81 -4.96 11.55 13.61
N LEU A 82 -5.41 11.88 12.41
CA LEU A 82 -4.59 12.46 11.35
C LEU A 82 -5.45 13.37 10.47
N PHE A 83 -4.80 14.30 9.80
CA PHE A 83 -5.42 15.16 8.80
C PHE A 83 -4.83 14.83 7.42
N LYS A 84 -5.66 14.89 6.37
CA LYS A 84 -5.27 14.69 4.98
C LYS A 84 -5.83 15.81 4.12
N ASP A 85 -4.93 16.62 3.62
CA ASP A 85 -5.22 17.56 2.53
C ASP A 85 -5.19 16.79 1.21
N GLY A 86 -6.12 17.04 0.31
CA GLY A 86 -6.13 16.44 -1.01
C GLY A 86 -6.57 17.41 -2.07
N TRP A 87 -6.26 17.09 -3.32
CA TRP A 87 -6.61 17.93 -4.45
C TRP A 87 -6.76 17.13 -5.74
N ARG A 88 -7.50 17.69 -6.68
CA ARG A 88 -7.66 17.18 -8.03
C ARG A 88 -7.73 18.36 -8.99
N GLU A 89 -6.83 18.40 -9.96
CA GLU A 89 -6.74 19.47 -10.93
C GLU A 89 -6.59 18.94 -12.35
N SER A 90 -7.09 19.72 -13.30
CA SER A 90 -7.00 19.43 -14.73
C SER A 90 -6.97 20.72 -15.53
N GLY A 91 -6.31 20.69 -16.67
CA GLY A 91 -6.22 21.86 -17.53
C GLY A 91 -5.73 21.55 -18.94
N VAL A 92 -5.67 22.59 -19.75
CA VAL A 92 -5.14 22.57 -21.11
C VAL A 92 -4.03 23.60 -21.18
N TRP A 93 -2.89 23.24 -21.76
CA TRP A 93 -1.80 24.16 -22.04
C TRP A 93 -1.65 24.33 -23.55
N VAL A 94 -1.23 25.52 -23.96
CA VAL A 94 -0.90 25.85 -25.35
C VAL A 94 0.39 26.65 -25.34
N GLU A 95 1.45 26.11 -25.93
CA GLU A 95 2.77 26.75 -25.98
C GLU A 95 3.44 26.46 -27.32
N GLY A 96 3.93 27.49 -28.01
CA GLY A 96 4.70 27.32 -29.25
C GLY A 96 3.94 26.69 -30.43
N GLY A 97 2.60 26.69 -30.41
CA GLY A 97 1.78 25.99 -31.41
C GLY A 97 1.52 24.52 -31.07
N GLU A 98 2.08 24.02 -29.97
CA GLU A 98 1.72 22.76 -29.36
C GLU A 98 0.61 22.96 -28.34
N SER A 99 -0.20 21.93 -28.13
CA SER A 99 -1.23 21.93 -27.11
C SER A 99 -1.35 20.56 -26.48
N GLY A 100 -1.71 20.53 -25.20
CA GLY A 100 -1.90 19.32 -24.44
C GLY A 100 -2.90 19.51 -23.32
N SER A 101 -3.34 18.40 -22.73
CA SER A 101 -4.13 18.41 -21.50
C SER A 101 -3.35 17.70 -20.40
N TRP A 102 -3.61 18.10 -19.16
CA TRP A 102 -3.03 17.48 -17.99
C TRP A 102 -4.12 17.21 -16.96
N GLN A 103 -3.88 16.20 -16.14
CA GLN A 103 -4.74 15.85 -15.02
C GLN A 103 -3.85 15.32 -13.90
N GLU A 104 -3.93 15.94 -12.74
CA GLU A 104 -3.16 15.57 -11.56
C GLU A 104 -4.07 15.50 -10.33
N ARG A 105 -3.69 14.66 -9.37
CA ARG A 105 -4.47 14.47 -8.15
C ARG A 105 -3.63 13.89 -7.02
N ASP A 106 -3.94 14.32 -5.81
CA ASP A 106 -3.54 13.67 -4.56
C ASP A 106 -4.77 13.48 -3.68
N THR A 107 -5.48 12.38 -3.88
CA THR A 107 -6.71 12.05 -3.14
C THR A 107 -6.58 10.79 -2.29
N ALA A 108 -5.40 10.17 -2.27
CA ALA A 108 -5.18 8.89 -1.62
C ALA A 108 -4.54 9.06 -0.23
N LEU A 109 -5.05 8.33 0.74
CA LEU A 109 -4.45 8.15 2.06
C LEU A 109 -4.08 6.69 2.23
N GLN A 110 -2.83 6.41 2.58
CA GLN A 110 -2.39 5.08 2.96
C GLN A 110 -1.75 5.11 4.33
N LEU A 111 -2.29 4.29 5.23
CA LEU A 111 -1.84 4.18 6.59
C LEU A 111 -1.44 2.73 6.87
N GLN A 112 -0.20 2.54 7.30
CA GLN A 112 0.32 1.25 7.74
C GLN A 112 0.65 1.35 9.21
N LEU A 113 -0.06 0.59 10.04
CA LEU A 113 0.06 0.68 11.49
C LEU A 113 -0.05 -0.70 12.11
N ARG A 114 0.64 -0.91 13.24
CA ARG A 114 0.50 -2.11 14.05
C ARG A 114 -0.21 -1.75 15.35
N PRO A 115 -1.42 -2.28 15.60
CA PRO A 115 -2.10 -2.03 16.87
C PRO A 115 -1.33 -2.72 18.00
N GLN A 116 -1.36 -2.16 19.21
CA GLN A 116 -0.72 -2.78 20.38
C GLN A 116 -1.32 -4.15 20.74
N ALA A 117 -2.59 -4.35 20.39
CA ALA A 117 -3.30 -5.61 20.53
C ALA A 117 -4.31 -5.77 19.40
N SER A 118 -4.56 -7.02 19.00
CA SER A 118 -5.64 -7.32 18.05
C SER A 118 -7.00 -6.88 18.59
N GLY A 119 -7.81 -6.22 17.77
CA GLY A 119 -9.07 -5.65 18.24
C GLY A 119 -10.01 -5.22 17.11
N ARG A 120 -11.22 -4.80 17.50
CA ARG A 120 -12.18 -4.16 16.59
C ARG A 120 -11.98 -2.65 16.63
N PHE A 121 -11.98 -2.05 15.45
CA PHE A 121 -11.80 -0.63 15.25
C PHE A 121 -12.85 -0.12 14.27
N GLN A 122 -13.12 1.18 14.37
CA GLN A 122 -13.98 1.91 13.46
C GLN A 122 -13.22 3.11 12.92
N LEU A 123 -13.40 3.40 11.63
CA LEU A 123 -12.86 4.59 11.01
C LEU A 123 -13.93 5.68 11.04
N GLU A 124 -13.59 6.86 11.54
CA GLU A 124 -14.37 8.08 11.45
C GLU A 124 -13.65 9.06 10.54
N VAL A 125 -14.38 9.67 9.60
CA VAL A 125 -13.86 10.67 8.66
C VAL A 125 -14.73 11.91 8.76
N THR A 126 -14.12 13.07 9.01
CA THR A 126 -14.74 14.39 8.92
C THR A 126 -14.32 15.06 7.62
N LEU A 127 -15.24 15.80 7.00
CA LEU A 127 -14.91 16.75 5.95
C LEU A 127 -14.78 18.11 6.61
N ASP A 128 -13.56 18.63 6.68
CA ASP A 128 -13.30 19.91 7.36
C ASP A 128 -13.48 21.07 6.37
N GLU A 129 -13.03 20.90 5.13
CA GLU A 129 -13.23 21.88 4.05
C GLU A 129 -13.28 21.21 2.67
N LEU A 130 -14.15 21.71 1.78
CA LEU A 130 -14.14 21.38 0.35
C LEU A 130 -14.21 22.66 -0.48
N LEU A 131 -13.14 22.99 -1.21
CA LEU A 131 -13.06 24.20 -2.02
C LEU A 131 -12.97 23.88 -3.51
N GLY A 132 -13.56 24.73 -4.33
CA GLY A 132 -13.31 24.76 -5.78
C GLY A 132 -12.08 25.60 -6.13
N VAL A 133 -11.69 25.60 -7.40
CA VAL A 133 -10.56 26.39 -7.94
C VAL A 133 -10.61 27.89 -7.66
N SER A 134 -11.81 28.44 -7.42
CA SER A 134 -12.00 29.84 -7.04
C SER A 134 -11.76 30.12 -5.55
N GLY A 135 -11.45 29.10 -4.76
CA GLY A 135 -11.36 29.17 -3.30
C GLY A 135 -12.72 29.29 -2.61
N LEU A 136 -13.82 29.06 -3.34
CA LEU A 136 -15.17 29.08 -2.77
C LEU A 136 -15.58 27.69 -2.29
N PRO A 137 -16.32 27.60 -1.18
CA PRO A 137 -16.77 26.32 -0.64
C PRO A 137 -17.74 25.63 -1.60
N LEU A 138 -17.57 24.32 -1.75
CA LEU A 138 -18.44 23.45 -2.50
C LEU A 138 -19.30 22.66 -1.52
N GLN A 139 -20.61 22.88 -1.54
CA GLN A 139 -21.55 22.08 -0.76
C GLN A 139 -21.86 20.78 -1.51
N ALA A 140 -20.96 19.81 -1.43
CA ALA A 140 -21.12 18.49 -2.03
C ALA A 140 -20.58 17.37 -1.11
N PRO A 141 -21.20 16.18 -1.14
CA PRO A 141 -20.73 15.06 -0.34
C PRO A 141 -19.39 14.48 -0.84
N VAL A 142 -18.51 14.29 0.13
CA VAL A 142 -17.28 13.48 0.19
C VAL A 142 -17.44 11.97 0.01
N THR A 143 -17.35 11.35 -1.17
CA THR A 143 -17.31 9.86 -1.21
C THR A 143 -15.88 9.36 -1.03
N LEU A 144 -15.63 8.55 0.00
CA LEU A 144 -14.35 7.86 0.20
C LEU A 144 -14.52 6.35 -0.03
N ARG A 145 -13.67 5.81 -0.88
CA ARG A 145 -13.56 4.36 -1.13
C ARG A 145 -12.28 3.85 -0.51
N GLY A 146 -12.35 2.69 0.14
CA GLY A 146 -11.20 2.19 0.85
C GLY A 146 -11.12 0.69 0.99
N THR A 147 -9.99 0.26 1.52
CA THR A 147 -9.75 -1.12 1.91
C THR A 147 -8.97 -1.21 3.20
N VAL A 148 -9.30 -2.22 4.01
CA VAL A 148 -8.54 -2.64 5.18
C VAL A 148 -7.95 -4.01 4.90
N ARG A 149 -6.65 -4.14 5.09
CA ARG A 149 -5.92 -5.42 5.02
C ARG A 149 -5.22 -5.63 6.34
N ASN A 150 -5.33 -6.82 6.92
CA ASN A 150 -4.62 -7.16 8.16
C ASN A 150 -3.14 -7.42 7.92
N HIS A 151 -2.77 -7.80 6.70
CA HIS A 151 -1.39 -8.03 6.30
C HIS A 151 -1.10 -7.22 5.04
N SER A 152 -0.06 -6.39 5.13
CA SER A 152 0.56 -5.78 3.97
C SER A 152 2.06 -5.99 4.04
N VAL A 153 2.60 -6.49 2.93
CA VAL A 153 4.04 -6.65 2.71
C VAL A 153 4.40 -5.88 1.44
N ASP A 154 5.64 -5.41 1.35
CA ASP A 154 6.12 -4.78 0.13
C ASP A 154 6.43 -5.86 -0.92
N ALA A 155 5.48 -6.04 -1.85
CA ALA A 155 5.60 -7.01 -2.92
C ALA A 155 6.80 -6.71 -3.83
N GLY A 156 7.10 -5.44 -4.11
CA GLY A 156 8.22 -5.03 -4.95
C GLY A 156 9.54 -5.43 -4.31
N LEU A 157 9.70 -5.12 -3.02
CA LEU A 157 10.90 -5.48 -2.26
C LEU A 157 11.08 -7.01 -2.15
N LEU A 158 10.01 -7.76 -1.91
CA LEU A 158 10.06 -9.22 -1.83
C LEU A 158 10.43 -9.86 -3.17
N LEU A 159 9.86 -9.38 -4.28
CA LEU A 159 10.22 -9.85 -5.62
C LEU A 159 11.67 -9.52 -5.95
N PHE A 160 12.12 -8.30 -5.67
CA PHE A 160 13.51 -7.90 -5.87
C PHE A 160 14.47 -8.80 -5.07
N THR A 161 14.15 -9.03 -3.80
CA THR A 161 14.93 -9.90 -2.92
C THR A 161 14.97 -11.34 -3.43
N ALA A 162 13.85 -11.86 -3.94
CA ALA A 162 13.79 -13.19 -4.55
C ALA A 162 14.71 -13.30 -5.77
N VAL A 163 14.65 -12.31 -6.69
CA VAL A 163 15.47 -12.28 -7.92
C VAL A 163 16.97 -12.19 -7.60
N VAL A 164 17.36 -11.27 -6.72
CA VAL A 164 18.77 -11.08 -6.35
C VAL A 164 19.32 -12.31 -5.64
N SER A 165 18.56 -12.89 -4.70
CA SER A 165 18.97 -14.10 -3.99
C SER A 165 19.14 -15.27 -4.96
N GLN A 166 18.24 -15.42 -5.93
CA GLN A 166 18.34 -16.45 -6.96
C GLN A 166 19.61 -16.28 -7.80
N ALA A 167 19.92 -15.05 -8.23
CA ALA A 167 21.13 -14.77 -8.99
C ALA A 167 22.41 -15.14 -8.22
N ILE A 168 22.50 -14.76 -6.93
CA ILE A 168 23.64 -15.09 -6.07
C ILE A 168 23.82 -16.61 -5.94
N VAL A 169 22.73 -17.35 -5.69
CA VAL A 169 22.79 -18.81 -5.58
C VAL A 169 23.24 -19.45 -6.89
N LEU A 170 22.74 -19.00 -8.04
CA LEU A 170 23.18 -19.51 -9.34
C LEU A 170 24.67 -19.24 -9.59
N CYS A 171 25.17 -18.05 -9.24
CA CYS A 171 26.59 -17.74 -9.32
C CYS A 171 27.45 -18.63 -8.41
N LEU A 172 27.02 -18.85 -7.16
CA LEU A 172 27.73 -19.73 -6.21
C LEU A 172 27.74 -21.18 -6.68
N LEU A 173 26.61 -21.69 -7.19
CA LEU A 173 26.53 -23.02 -7.78
C LEU A 173 27.46 -23.12 -9.00
N ALA A 174 27.44 -22.14 -9.90
CA ALA A 174 28.33 -22.13 -11.06
C ALA A 174 29.81 -22.12 -10.64
N ALA A 175 30.19 -21.34 -9.63
CA ALA A 175 31.55 -21.30 -9.11
C ALA A 175 31.99 -22.63 -8.48
N VAL A 176 31.17 -23.22 -7.60
CA VAL A 176 31.49 -24.46 -6.89
C VAL A 176 31.50 -25.67 -7.84
N TYR A 177 30.46 -25.82 -8.66
CA TYR A 177 30.36 -26.95 -9.58
C TYR A 177 31.28 -26.79 -10.80
N GLY A 178 31.53 -25.56 -11.27
CA GLY A 178 32.53 -25.27 -12.30
C GLY A 178 33.93 -25.62 -11.84
N ALA A 179 34.31 -25.23 -10.62
CA ALA A 179 35.60 -25.59 -10.02
C ALA A 179 35.74 -27.10 -9.74
N ALA A 180 34.65 -27.78 -9.36
CA ALA A 180 34.68 -29.23 -9.18
C ALA A 180 34.82 -29.98 -10.52
N ARG A 181 34.21 -29.48 -11.60
CA ARG A 181 34.32 -30.06 -12.94
C ARG A 181 35.73 -29.88 -13.51
N SER A 182 36.33 -28.70 -13.39
CA SER A 182 37.70 -28.45 -13.87
C SER A 182 38.73 -29.30 -13.14
N ARG A 183 38.61 -29.47 -11.81
CA ARG A 183 39.48 -30.35 -11.03
C ARG A 183 39.36 -31.83 -11.39
N ARG A 184 38.18 -32.30 -11.81
CA ARG A 184 38.01 -33.68 -12.31
C ARG A 184 38.68 -33.89 -13.66
N LEU A 185 38.60 -32.91 -14.55
CA LEU A 185 39.24 -33.00 -15.87
C LEU A 185 40.77 -33.04 -15.76
N LEU A 186 41.36 -32.18 -14.94
CA LEU A 186 42.82 -32.17 -14.71
C LEU A 186 43.35 -33.51 -14.15
N ARG A 187 42.61 -34.18 -13.25
CA ARG A 187 43.00 -35.52 -12.75
C ARG A 187 42.91 -36.64 -13.78
N VAL A 188 42.12 -36.47 -14.84
CA VAL A 188 42.02 -37.46 -15.93
C VAL A 188 43.14 -37.29 -16.94
N GLU A 189 43.73 -36.10 -17.07
CA GLU A 189 44.91 -35.86 -17.92
C GLU A 189 46.22 -36.31 -17.26
N GLU A 190 46.27 -36.42 -15.93
CA GLU A 190 47.46 -36.81 -15.17
C GLU A 190 47.61 -38.33 -14.91
N GLY A 191 46.66 -39.16 -15.33
CA GLY A 191 46.65 -40.63 -15.12
C GLY A 191 46.52 -41.41 -16.40
#